data_AF-A0A7W0JGY7-F1
#
_entry.id   AF-A0A7W0JGY7-F1
#
_cell.length_a   1.000
_cell.length_b   1.000
_cell.length_c   1.000
_cell.angle_alpha   90.00
_cell.angle_beta   90.00
_cell.angle_gamma   90.00
#
_symmetry.space_group_name_H-M   'P 1'
#
loop_
_entity.id
_entity.type
_entity.pdbx_description
1 polymer ?
#
loop_
_entity_poly.entity_id
_entity_poly.type
_entity_poly.pdbx_seq_one_letter_code
_entity_poly.pdbx_strand_id
1 'polypeptide(L)'
;MPDVVSSEMGTPICFDRSEEVTLMSLKYLNKAVANNNSEQLIRYVRLHLGDGNEAAGRKEIDKAWIEALKLLLDVPPTKREFISKTLNEEDAATLAHLFFHLHFYFVKRSGEWIHDGKL
;
A
#
# COMPACT_ATOMS: atom_id res chain seq x y z
N MET A 1 31.72 -36.78 -30.64
CA MET A 1 32.44 -35.68 -29.97
C MET A 1 31.49 -34.50 -29.95
N PRO A 2 30.96 -34.09 -28.79
CA PRO A 2 30.26 -32.82 -28.68
C PRO A 2 31.25 -31.72 -28.31
N ASP A 3 31.13 -30.59 -28.98
CA ASP A 3 31.93 -29.39 -28.74
C ASP A 3 31.64 -28.81 -27.36
N VAL A 4 32.72 -28.60 -26.60
CA VAL A 4 32.74 -27.85 -25.35
C VAL A 4 32.78 -26.37 -25.71
N VAL A 5 31.68 -25.65 -25.48
CA VAL A 5 31.73 -24.18 -25.40
C VAL A 5 31.84 -23.81 -23.93
N SER A 6 33.02 -23.28 -23.58
CA SER A 6 33.43 -22.84 -22.26
C SER A 6 32.55 -21.74 -21.67
N SER A 7 32.48 -21.84 -20.35
CA SER A 7 31.88 -20.93 -19.38
C SER A 7 32.23 -19.45 -19.56
N GLU A 8 31.20 -18.61 -19.46
CA GLU A 8 31.26 -17.45 -18.56
C GLU A 8 30.16 -17.65 -17.51
N MET A 9 30.55 -18.23 -16.38
CA MET A 9 29.73 -18.26 -15.17
C MET A 9 29.67 -16.83 -14.61
N GLY A 10 28.75 -16.03 -15.14
CA GLY A 10 28.15 -14.96 -14.34
C GLY A 10 27.47 -15.63 -13.16
N THR A 11 27.83 -15.23 -11.94
CA THR A 11 27.19 -15.71 -10.71
C THR A 11 25.68 -15.73 -10.89
N PRO A 12 24.98 -16.82 -10.52
CA PRO A 12 23.52 -16.79 -10.50
C PRO A 12 23.14 -15.71 -9.49
N ILE A 13 22.73 -14.56 -10.00
CA ILE A 13 22.12 -13.52 -9.19
C ILE A 13 20.82 -14.15 -8.73
N CYS A 14 20.78 -14.57 -7.46
CA CYS A 14 19.52 -14.89 -6.80
C CYS A 14 18.73 -13.58 -6.76
N PHE A 15 18.01 -13.30 -7.83
CA PHE A 15 17.09 -12.18 -7.87
C PHE A 15 15.99 -12.52 -6.88
N ASP A 16 15.89 -11.74 -5.80
CA ASP A 16 14.85 -11.98 -4.81
C ASP A 16 13.49 -11.82 -5.51
N ARG A 17 12.67 -12.87 -5.44
CA ARG A 17 11.33 -12.89 -6.02
C ARG A 17 10.48 -11.72 -5.49
N SER A 18 10.81 -11.20 -4.29
CA SER A 18 10.16 -10.03 -3.69
C SER A 18 10.47 -8.72 -4.44
N GLU A 19 11.70 -8.53 -4.90
CA GLU A 19 12.15 -7.34 -5.65
C GLU A 19 11.54 -7.30 -7.05
N GLU A 20 11.47 -8.45 -7.72
CA GLU A 20 10.85 -8.57 -9.04
C GLU A 20 9.36 -8.23 -9.02
N VAL A 21 8.63 -8.74 -8.02
CA VAL A 21 7.19 -8.45 -7.82
C VAL A 21 6.96 -6.95 -7.54
N THR A 22 7.83 -6.34 -6.74
CA THR A 22 7.78 -4.90 -6.44
C THR A 22 8.00 -4.08 -7.71
N LEU A 23 9.02 -4.41 -8.50
CA LEU A 23 9.32 -3.73 -9.75
C LEU A 23 8.17 -3.86 -10.77
N MET A 24 7.56 -5.04 -10.88
CA MET A 24 6.42 -5.27 -11.76
C MET A 24 5.18 -4.49 -11.31
N SER A 25 4.94 -4.39 -10.01
CA SER A 25 3.86 -3.58 -9.44
C SER A 25 4.06 -2.09 -9.74
N LEU A 26 5.29 -1.57 -9.59
CA LEU A 26 5.62 -0.19 -9.91
C LEU A 26 5.40 0.13 -11.39
N LYS A 27 5.86 -0.75 -12.29
CA LYS A 27 5.63 -0.59 -13.75
C LYS A 27 4.14 -0.56 -14.07
N TYR A 28 3.36 -1.45 -13.46
CA TYR A 28 1.91 -1.51 -13.63
C TYR A 28 1.21 -0.20 -13.19
N LEU A 29 1.59 0.33 -12.02
CA LEU A 29 1.02 1.56 -11.47
C LEU A 29 1.43 2.80 -12.26
N ASN A 30 2.70 2.92 -12.67
CA ASN A 30 3.15 4.02 -13.51
C ASN A 30 2.38 4.09 -14.83
N LYS A 31 2.11 2.92 -15.43
CA LYS A 31 1.26 2.84 -16.63
C LYS A 31 -0.19 3.24 -16.34
N ALA A 32 -0.75 2.90 -15.18
CA ALA A 32 -2.08 3.33 -14.78
C ALA A 32 -2.17 4.85 -14.67
N VAL A 33 -1.19 5.48 -13.99
CA VAL A 33 -1.09 6.94 -13.86
C VAL A 33 -0.98 7.61 -15.23
N ALA A 34 -0.07 7.14 -16.09
CA ALA A 34 0.11 7.71 -17.43
C ALA A 34 -1.16 7.67 -18.30
N ASN A 35 -2.05 6.70 -18.05
CA ASN A 35 -3.32 6.54 -18.77
C ASN A 35 -4.53 7.13 -18.02
N ASN A 36 -4.33 7.85 -16.91
CA ASN A 36 -5.41 8.34 -16.02
C ASN A 36 -6.39 7.24 -15.59
N ASN A 37 -5.90 6.00 -15.44
CA ASN A 37 -6.72 4.85 -15.10
C ASN A 37 -6.86 4.72 -13.58
N SER A 38 -7.76 5.52 -13.00
CA SER A 38 -8.03 5.52 -11.56
C SER A 38 -8.54 4.17 -11.03
N GLU A 39 -9.34 3.44 -11.81
CA GLU A 39 -9.84 2.13 -11.38
C GLU A 39 -8.69 1.13 -11.20
N GLN A 40 -7.68 1.18 -12.07
CA GLN A 40 -6.51 0.32 -11.95
C GLN A 40 -5.67 0.63 -10.69
N LEU A 41 -5.55 1.90 -10.33
CA LEU A 41 -4.88 2.33 -9.09
C LEU A 41 -5.65 1.86 -7.85
N ILE A 42 -6.97 2.06 -7.84
CA ILE A 42 -7.83 1.63 -6.72
C ILE A 42 -7.88 0.11 -6.61
N ARG A 43 -7.93 -0.60 -7.73
CA ARG A 43 -7.87 -2.06 -7.77
C ARG A 43 -6.59 -2.61 -7.15
N TYR A 44 -5.44 -1.99 -7.42
CA TYR A 44 -4.19 -2.36 -6.76
C TYR A 44 -4.28 -2.22 -5.23
N VAL A 45 -4.84 -1.10 -4.73
CA VAL A 45 -5.04 -0.90 -3.29
C VAL A 45 -5.93 -1.98 -2.69
N ARG A 46 -7.06 -2.32 -3.34
CA ARG A 46 -7.97 -3.39 -2.87
C ARG A 46 -7.27 -4.75 -2.85
N LEU A 47 -6.49 -5.09 -3.88
CA LEU A 47 -5.75 -6.34 -3.92
C LEU A 47 -4.67 -6.40 -2.82
N HIS A 48 -3.96 -5.29 -2.61
CA HIS A 48 -2.92 -5.21 -1.58
C HIS A 48 -3.49 -5.36 -0.17
N LEU A 49 -4.57 -4.64 0.14
CA LEU A 49 -5.22 -4.72 1.45
C LEU A 49 -5.97 -6.03 1.66
N GLY A 50 -6.45 -6.67 0.59
CA GLY A 50 -7.25 -7.90 0.66
C GLY A 50 -6.48 -9.20 0.44
N ASP A 51 -5.15 -9.19 0.48
CA ASP A 51 -4.30 -10.35 0.19
C ASP A 51 -4.67 -11.05 -1.14
N GLY A 52 -4.80 -10.26 -2.20
CA GLY A 52 -5.22 -10.73 -3.53
C GLY A 52 -6.73 -10.88 -3.72
N ASN A 53 -7.55 -10.65 -2.69
CA ASN A 53 -9.01 -10.64 -2.79
C ASN A 53 -9.58 -9.22 -2.75
N GLU A 54 -10.08 -8.73 -3.89
CA GLU A 54 -10.63 -7.37 -4.00
C GLU A 54 -11.83 -7.11 -3.07
N ALA A 55 -12.69 -8.11 -2.87
CA ALA A 55 -13.86 -7.99 -2.00
C ALA A 55 -13.44 -7.90 -0.53
N ALA A 56 -12.40 -8.65 -0.13
CA ALA A 56 -11.82 -8.52 1.20
C ALA A 56 -11.16 -7.14 1.37
N GLY A 57 -10.36 -6.69 0.41
CA GLY A 57 -9.71 -5.38 0.50
C GLY A 57 -10.68 -4.21 0.51
N ARG A 58 -11.81 -4.30 -0.21
CA ARG A 58 -12.89 -3.32 -0.07
C ARG A 58 -13.42 -3.27 1.36
N LYS A 59 -13.65 -4.42 2.00
CA LYS A 59 -14.09 -4.47 3.41
C LYS A 59 -13.05 -3.86 4.35
N GLU A 60 -11.76 -4.11 4.13
CA GLU A 60 -10.69 -3.49 4.93
C GLU A 60 -10.70 -1.97 4.79
N ILE A 61 -10.92 -1.45 3.58
CA ILE A 61 -11.09 -0.02 3.36
C ILE A 61 -12.30 0.52 4.14
N ASP A 62 -13.45 -0.15 4.01
CA ASP A 62 -14.69 0.26 4.67
C ASP A 62 -14.52 0.27 6.21
N LYS A 63 -13.83 -0.72 6.79
CA LYS A 63 -13.52 -0.78 8.24
C LYS A 63 -12.74 0.44 8.70
N ALA A 64 -11.69 0.84 7.98
CA ALA A 64 -10.88 2.00 8.35
C ALA A 64 -11.72 3.28 8.41
N TRP A 65 -12.57 3.49 7.41
CA TRP A 65 -13.48 4.65 7.35
C TRP A 65 -14.52 4.62 8.46
N ILE A 66 -15.13 3.45 8.74
CA ILE A 66 -16.11 3.29 9.81
C ILE A 66 -15.48 3.58 11.18
N GLU A 67 -14.30 3.05 11.47
CA GLU A 67 -13.61 3.29 12.75
C GLU A 67 -13.19 4.74 12.92
N ALA A 68 -12.70 5.39 11.86
CA ALA A 68 -12.38 6.81 11.90
C ALA A 68 -13.65 7.66 12.16
N LEU A 69 -14.76 7.35 11.48
CA LEU A 69 -16.01 8.09 11.63
C LEU A 69 -16.59 7.97 13.04
N LYS A 70 -16.56 6.77 13.66
CA LYS A 70 -17.03 6.56 15.03
C LYS A 70 -16.40 7.53 16.03
N LEU A 71 -15.11 7.81 15.89
CA LEU A 71 -14.39 8.74 16.76
C LEU A 71 -14.81 10.20 16.58
N LEU A 72 -15.37 10.55 15.43
CA LEU A 72 -15.79 11.91 15.09
C LEU A 72 -17.25 12.19 15.46
N LEU A 73 -18.06 11.17 15.78
CA LEU A 73 -19.47 11.33 16.13
C LEU A 73 -19.66 12.17 17.41
N ASP A 74 -18.72 12.08 18.35
CA ASP A 74 -18.77 12.83 19.61
C ASP A 74 -18.03 14.18 19.54
N VAL A 75 -17.64 14.62 18.33
CA VAL A 75 -16.89 15.87 18.06
C VAL A 75 -15.74 16.08 19.05
N PRO A 76 -14.75 15.17 19.08
CA PRO A 76 -13.71 15.20 20.08
C PRO A 76 -12.86 16.48 19.97
N PRO A 77 -12.25 16.94 21.08
CA PRO A 77 -11.27 18.01 21.03
C PRO A 77 -10.15 17.61 20.06
N THR A 78 -10.06 18.33 18.95
CA THR A 78 -9.14 18.04 17.86
C THR A 78 -7.97 19.01 17.91
N LYS A 79 -6.74 18.49 17.82
CA LYS A 79 -5.52 19.31 17.74
C LYS A 79 -5.39 19.94 16.35
N ARG A 80 -6.24 20.92 16.03
CA ARG A 80 -6.32 21.54 14.70
C ARG A 80 -5.01 22.18 14.26
N GLU A 81 -4.29 22.81 15.18
CA GLU A 81 -2.98 23.41 14.89
C GLU A 81 -1.96 22.36 14.40
N PHE A 82 -1.92 21.19 15.04
CA PHE A 82 -1.09 20.08 14.59
C PHE A 82 -1.44 19.66 13.17
N ILE A 83 -2.74 19.47 12.88
CA ILE A 83 -3.21 19.08 11.54
C ILE A 83 -2.81 20.12 10.50
N SER A 84 -3.08 21.40 10.75
CA SER A 84 -2.74 22.48 9.82
C SER A 84 -1.24 22.60 9.59
N LYS A 85 -0.43 22.45 10.66
CA LYS A 85 1.02 22.49 10.56
C LYS A 85 1.54 21.34 9.68
N THR A 86 1.13 20.10 9.96
CA THR A 86 1.53 18.93 9.18
C THR A 86 1.17 19.08 7.70
N LEU A 87 -0.03 19.58 7.38
CA LEU A 87 -0.45 19.76 5.99
C LEU A 87 0.33 20.86 5.24
N ASN A 88 0.88 21.85 5.95
CA ASN A 88 1.59 22.97 5.35
C ASN A 88 3.11 22.77 5.25
N GLU A 89 3.68 22.00 6.18
CA GLU A 89 5.13 21.88 6.32
C GLU A 89 5.70 20.59 5.70
N GLU A 90 4.92 19.51 5.63
CA GLU A 90 5.38 18.23 5.11
C GLU A 90 5.21 18.12 3.59
N ASP A 91 6.08 17.34 2.95
CA ASP A 91 5.98 17.06 1.52
C ASP A 91 4.87 16.04 1.19
N ALA A 92 4.44 16.03 -0.07
CA ALA A 92 3.33 15.18 -0.52
C ALA A 92 3.61 13.67 -0.36
N ALA A 93 4.86 13.21 -0.48
CA ALA A 93 5.19 11.80 -0.29
C ALA A 93 5.05 11.43 1.19
N THR A 94 5.56 12.27 2.10
CA THR A 94 5.39 12.10 3.55
C THR A 94 3.90 12.08 3.94
N LEU A 95 3.09 12.98 3.40
CA LEU A 95 1.64 13.00 3.63
C LEU A 95 0.94 11.73 3.10
N ALA A 96 1.35 11.22 1.94
CA ALA A 96 0.84 9.97 1.40
C ALA A 96 1.18 8.77 2.30
N HIS A 97 2.42 8.70 2.81
CA HIS A 97 2.81 7.69 3.79
C HIS A 97 1.99 7.80 5.08
N LEU A 98 1.82 9.01 5.62
CA LEU A 98 0.99 9.25 6.80
C LEU A 98 -0.45 8.77 6.57
N PHE A 99 -1.04 9.05 5.41
CA PHE A 99 -2.37 8.55 5.05
C PHE A 99 -2.47 7.02 5.12
N PHE A 100 -1.51 6.29 4.53
CA PHE A 100 -1.48 4.82 4.62
C PHE A 100 -1.30 4.32 6.05
N HIS A 101 -0.42 4.94 6.85
CA HIS A 101 -0.24 4.57 8.25
C HIS A 101 -1.51 4.79 9.09
N LEU A 102 -2.21 5.90 8.89
CA LEU A 102 -3.49 6.17 9.55
C LEU A 102 -4.57 5.18 9.11
N HIS A 103 -4.63 4.85 7.82
CA HIS A 103 -5.54 3.83 7.31
C HIS A 103 -5.36 2.50 8.05
N PHE A 104 -4.13 1.98 8.09
CA PHE A 104 -3.81 0.75 8.81
C PHE A 104 -4.09 0.87 10.30
N TYR A 105 -3.79 1.99 10.93
CA TYR A 105 -4.13 2.20 12.34
C TYR A 105 -5.63 1.98 12.61
N PHE A 106 -6.51 2.53 11.77
CA PHE A 106 -7.96 2.34 11.92
C PHE A 106 -8.44 0.93 11.57
N VAL A 107 -7.83 0.27 10.58
CA VAL A 107 -8.10 -1.16 10.32
C VAL A 107 -7.78 -1.99 11.58
N LYS A 108 -6.61 -1.80 12.22
CA LYS A 108 -6.25 -2.54 13.45
C LYS A 108 -7.25 -2.29 14.57
N ARG A 109 -7.69 -1.04 14.71
CA ARG A 109 -8.66 -0.64 15.73
C ARG A 109 -10.01 -1.33 15.56
N SER A 110 -10.37 -1.74 14.33
CA SER A 110 -11.63 -2.45 14.07
C SER A 110 -11.71 -3.86 14.69
N GLY A 111 -10.59 -4.41 15.17
CA GLY A 111 -10.54 -5.73 15.82
C GLY A 111 -10.57 -6.93 14.87
N GLU A 112 -10.78 -6.69 13.56
CA GLU A 112 -10.74 -7.72 12.52
C GLU A 112 -9.71 -7.33 11.47
N TRP A 113 -8.49 -7.83 11.60
CA TRP A 113 -7.43 -7.62 10.63
C TRP A 113 -7.08 -8.97 9.97
N ILE A 114 -7.07 -9.01 8.64
CA ILE A 114 -6.90 -10.25 7.86
C ILE A 114 -5.42 -10.66 7.69
N HIS A 115 -4.46 -9.73 7.84
CA HIS A 115 -3.02 -10.07 7.73
C HIS A 115 -2.33 -10.37 9.07
N ASP A 116 -1.79 -11.58 9.23
CA ASP A 116 -0.88 -11.91 10.35
C ASP A 116 0.55 -11.32 10.17
N GLY A 117 0.74 -10.42 9.21
CA GLY A 117 2.05 -9.88 8.83
C GLY A 117 2.53 -8.71 9.69
N LYS A 118 3.69 -8.87 10.32
CA LYS A 118 4.46 -7.79 10.96
C LYS A 118 4.74 -6.68 9.94
N LEU A 119 4.42 -5.44 10.34
CA LEU A 119 4.92 -4.21 9.69
C LEU A 119 6.45 -4.15 9.79
#